data_AF-B9S6Y8-F1
#
_entry.id   AF-B9S6Y8-F1
#
_cell.length_a   1.000
_cell.length_b   1.000
_cell.length_c   1.000
_cell.angle_alpha   90.00
_cell.angle_beta   90.00
_cell.angle_gamma   90.00
#
_symmetry.space_group_name_H-M   'P 1'
#
loop_
_entity.id
_entity.type
_entity.pdbx_description
1 polymer ?
#
loop_
_entity_poly.entity_id
_entity_poly.type
_entity_poly.pdbx_seq_one_letter_code
_entity_poly.pdbx_strand_id
1 'polypeptide(L)'
;MERGEEISPSIAKAIKASKLSVIIFSEKYAFSRWCLDEVAQILECKKVNGQIVMPVFYRVEPVHVRNQRGSFACAFAKHEEHLKERMEKVENWRSALKEAGSICGWDSLVIRAESKLIEEIVGDISKKLNQTSPSHSTGLLGNVERSYHRNMGHGGHRQDHSCWSYI
;
A
#
# COMPACT_ATOMS: atom_id res chain seq x y z
N MET A 1 20.91 -4.57 -7.04
CA MET A 1 20.37 -4.98 -5.72
C MET A 1 19.38 -6.09 -5.96
N GLU A 2 19.71 -7.32 -5.60
CA GLU A 2 18.72 -8.40 -5.49
C GLU A 2 17.88 -8.10 -4.24
N ARG A 3 16.61 -7.71 -4.43
CA ARG A 3 15.66 -7.48 -3.34
C ARG A 3 14.53 -8.48 -3.44
N GLY A 4 14.32 -9.24 -2.36
CA GLY A 4 13.04 -9.77 -1.89
C GLY A 4 12.21 -10.51 -2.93
N GLU A 5 12.37 -11.83 -3.01
CA GLU A 5 11.40 -12.67 -3.71
C GLU A 5 10.09 -12.86 -2.92
N GLU A 6 10.10 -12.59 -1.60
CA GLU A 6 8.99 -12.83 -0.67
C GLU A 6 8.90 -11.76 0.42
N ILE A 7 7.68 -11.37 0.81
CA ILE A 7 7.43 -10.37 1.86
C ILE A 7 8.16 -10.72 3.15
N SER A 8 8.95 -9.78 3.68
CA SER A 8 9.64 -9.98 4.95
C SER A 8 8.63 -10.07 6.11
N PRO A 9 8.90 -10.87 7.15
CA PRO A 9 8.02 -10.95 8.32
C PRO A 9 7.74 -9.59 8.98
N SER A 10 8.70 -8.66 8.94
CA SER A 10 8.55 -7.31 9.48
C SER A 10 7.53 -6.48 8.70
N ILE A 11 7.56 -6.56 7.37
CA ILE A 11 6.61 -5.84 6.51
C ILE A 11 5.22 -6.46 6.63
N ALA A 12 5.12 -7.79 6.63
CA ALA A 12 3.86 -8.49 6.87
C ALA A 12 3.23 -8.12 8.22
N LYS A 13 4.05 -7.99 9.28
CA LYS A 13 3.58 -7.55 10.59
C LYS A 13 3.09 -6.10 10.58
N ALA A 14 3.79 -5.20 9.88
CA ALA A 14 3.37 -3.81 9.73
C ALA A 14 2.02 -3.72 9.01
N ILE A 15 1.86 -4.41 7.88
CA ILE A 15 0.59 -4.44 7.12
C ILE A 15 -0.57 -4.87 8.02
N LYS A 16 -0.39 -5.96 8.79
CA LYS A 16 -1.40 -6.50 9.72
C LYS A 16 -1.72 -5.56 10.89
N ALA A 17 -0.76 -4.78 11.36
CA ALA A 17 -0.95 -3.85 12.47
C ALA A 17 -1.54 -2.49 12.03
N SER A 18 -1.46 -2.17 10.74
CA SER A 18 -1.90 -0.89 10.19
C SER A 18 -3.43 -0.79 10.14
N LYS A 19 -3.97 0.37 10.56
CA LYS A 19 -5.40 0.69 10.43
C LYS A 19 -5.82 1.04 9.01
N LEU A 20 -4.87 1.53 8.22
CA LEU A 20 -5.08 2.05 6.88
C LEU A 20 -3.88 1.68 6.01
N SER A 21 -4.13 1.29 4.76
CA SER A 21 -3.13 1.04 3.73
C SER A 21 -3.42 1.88 2.49
N VAL A 22 -2.40 2.57 1.97
CA VAL A 22 -2.45 3.27 0.69
C VAL A 22 -1.72 2.41 -0.35
N ILE A 23 -2.37 2.10 -1.46
CA ILE A 23 -1.79 1.27 -2.53
C ILE A 23 -1.54 2.14 -3.75
N ILE A 24 -0.28 2.32 -4.14
CA ILE A 24 0.08 3.15 -5.30
C ILE A 24 0.29 2.25 -6.52
N PHE A 25 -0.73 2.11 -7.34
CA PHE A 25 -0.62 1.42 -8.61
C PHE A 25 0.09 2.31 -9.62
N SER A 26 1.18 1.80 -10.19
CA SER A 26 1.93 2.43 -11.27
C SER A 26 2.09 1.45 -12.44
N GLU A 27 2.56 1.96 -13.58
CA GLU A 27 2.78 1.15 -14.78
C GLU A 27 3.63 -0.11 -14.51
N LYS A 28 4.62 -0.02 -13.61
CA LYS A 28 5.55 -1.13 -13.30
C LYS A 28 5.12 -1.99 -12.11
N TYR A 29 4.02 -1.66 -11.43
CA TYR A 29 3.62 -2.31 -10.17
C TYR A 29 3.55 -3.83 -10.29
N ALA A 30 2.82 -4.33 -11.30
CA ALA A 30 2.59 -5.76 -11.47
C ALA A 30 3.83 -6.56 -11.89
N PHE A 31 4.93 -5.93 -12.32
CA PHE A 31 6.16 -6.67 -12.62
C PHE A 31 6.89 -7.15 -11.36
N SER A 32 6.58 -6.57 -10.20
CA SER A 32 7.14 -6.96 -8.92
C SER A 32 6.26 -8.00 -8.24
N ARG A 33 6.74 -9.25 -8.10
CA ARG A 33 6.06 -10.31 -7.33
C ARG A 33 5.79 -9.85 -5.89
N TRP A 34 6.72 -9.09 -5.32
CA TRP A 34 6.58 -8.49 -3.99
C TRP A 34 5.36 -7.56 -3.90
N CYS A 35 5.20 -6.64 -4.85
CA CYS A 35 4.05 -5.73 -4.85
C CYS A 35 2.72 -6.49 -5.02
N LEU A 36 2.73 -7.57 -5.80
CA LEU A 36 1.55 -8.44 -5.96
C LEU A 36 1.22 -9.21 -4.67
N ASP A 37 2.23 -9.70 -3.95
CA ASP A 37 2.04 -10.32 -2.64
C ASP A 37 1.52 -9.28 -1.62
N GLU A 38 2.03 -8.03 -1.64
CA GLU A 38 1.61 -6.96 -0.73
C GLU A 38 0.13 -6.61 -0.90
N VAL A 39 -0.35 -6.41 -2.13
CA VAL A 39 -1.78 -6.11 -2.37
C VAL A 39 -2.68 -7.27 -1.92
N ALA A 40 -2.25 -8.52 -2.13
CA ALA A 40 -3.01 -9.68 -1.67
C ALA A 40 -3.10 -9.71 -0.13
N GLN A 41 -1.99 -9.43 0.57
CA GLN A 41 -1.98 -9.37 2.03
C GLN A 41 -2.80 -8.20 2.58
N ILE A 42 -2.72 -7.01 1.95
CA ILE A 42 -3.52 -5.84 2.35
C ILE A 42 -5.02 -6.14 2.23
N LEU A 43 -5.45 -6.81 1.17
CA LEU A 43 -6.87 -7.17 1.00
C LEU A 43 -7.33 -8.26 1.96
N GLU A 44 -6.45 -9.17 2.35
CA GLU A 44 -6.74 -10.10 3.44
C GLU A 44 -6.95 -9.35 4.77
N CYS A 45 -6.05 -8.41 5.10
CA CYS A 45 -6.20 -7.57 6.29
C CYS A 45 -7.44 -6.66 6.23
N LYS A 46 -7.84 -6.19 5.05
CA LYS A 46 -9.12 -5.49 4.86
C LYS A 46 -10.30 -6.37 5.29
N LYS A 47 -10.30 -7.65 4.90
CA LYS A 47 -11.39 -8.59 5.19
C LYS A 47 -11.38 -9.02 6.66
N VAL A 48 -10.22 -9.36 7.20
CA VAL A 48 -10.08 -9.94 8.55
C VAL A 48 -10.03 -8.87 9.65
N ASN A 49 -9.32 -7.77 9.41
CA ASN A 49 -9.05 -6.74 10.43
C ASN A 49 -9.85 -5.46 10.22
N GLY A 50 -10.66 -5.37 9.16
CA GLY A 50 -11.41 -4.15 8.82
C GLY A 50 -10.50 -2.99 8.39
N GLN A 51 -9.28 -3.29 7.92
CA GLN A 51 -8.32 -2.28 7.49
C GLN A 51 -8.90 -1.41 6.37
N ILE A 52 -8.71 -0.10 6.46
CA ILE A 52 -9.09 0.84 5.40
C ILE A 52 -8.08 0.72 4.25
N VAL A 53 -8.57 0.59 3.02
CA VAL A 53 -7.72 0.50 1.83
C VAL A 53 -8.02 1.67 0.89
N MET A 54 -6.96 2.35 0.46
CA MET A 54 -7.01 3.56 -0.37
C MET A 54 -6.12 3.38 -1.60
N PRO A 55 -6.68 3.01 -2.77
CA PRO A 55 -5.89 2.89 -3.99
C PRO A 55 -5.62 4.26 -4.62
N VAL A 56 -4.41 4.45 -5.13
CA VAL A 56 -3.96 5.59 -5.92
C VAL A 56 -3.46 5.06 -7.27
N PHE A 57 -4.09 5.52 -8.35
CA PHE A 57 -3.77 5.15 -9.71
C PHE A 57 -2.81 6.21 -10.30
N TYR A 58 -1.51 5.93 -10.18
CA TYR A 58 -0.44 6.83 -10.61
C TYR A 58 -0.01 6.52 -12.05
N ARG A 59 -0.38 7.42 -12.97
CA ARG A 59 -0.13 7.35 -14.42
C ARG A 59 -0.60 6.02 -15.04
N VAL A 60 -1.68 5.46 -14.51
CA VAL A 60 -2.31 4.24 -15.01
C VAL A 60 -3.81 4.38 -14.90
N GLU A 61 -4.55 3.92 -15.91
CA GLU A 61 -6.01 3.89 -15.83
C GLU A 61 -6.48 2.80 -14.84
N PRO A 62 -7.46 3.09 -13.95
CA PRO A 62 -7.99 2.09 -13.01
C PRO A 62 -8.47 0.80 -13.69
N VAL A 63 -9.01 0.91 -14.91
CA VAL A 63 -9.47 -0.24 -15.70
C VAL A 63 -8.32 -1.18 -16.09
N HIS A 64 -7.10 -0.67 -16.26
CA HIS A 64 -5.92 -1.50 -16.53
C HIS A 64 -5.49 -2.30 -15.32
N VAL A 65 -5.61 -1.74 -14.12
CA VAL A 65 -5.36 -2.47 -12.86
C VAL A 65 -6.43 -3.53 -12.65
N ARG A 66 -7.72 -3.13 -12.70
CA ARG A 66 -8.87 -4.00 -12.42
C ARG A 66 -9.00 -5.18 -13.36
N ASN A 67 -8.73 -4.96 -14.65
CA ASN A 67 -8.88 -5.98 -15.70
C ASN A 67 -7.53 -6.51 -16.20
N GLN A 68 -6.43 -6.17 -15.52
CA GLN A 68 -5.06 -6.54 -15.87
C GLN A 68 -4.74 -6.33 -17.36
N ARG A 69 -4.95 -5.11 -17.86
CA ARG A 69 -4.68 -4.69 -19.26
C ARG A 69 -3.40 -3.84 -19.34
N GLY A 70 -2.95 -3.54 -20.57
CA GLY A 70 -1.75 -2.73 -20.79
C GLY A 70 -0.51 -3.36 -20.14
N SER A 71 0.26 -2.57 -19.39
CA SER A 71 1.47 -3.06 -18.70
C SER A 71 1.20 -4.21 -17.73
N PHE A 72 0.00 -4.26 -17.12
CA PHE A 72 -0.39 -5.35 -16.23
C PHE A 72 -0.55 -6.66 -16.99
N ALA A 73 -1.14 -6.65 -18.19
CA ALA A 73 -1.24 -7.85 -19.03
C ALA A 73 0.17 -8.41 -19.35
N CYS A 74 1.11 -7.54 -19.73
CA CYS A 74 2.48 -7.92 -20.00
C CYS A 74 3.19 -8.50 -18.77
N ALA A 75 2.94 -7.95 -17.58
CA ALA A 75 3.49 -8.47 -16.34
C ALA A 75 2.95 -9.87 -16.00
N PHE A 76 1.63 -10.07 -16.14
CA PHE A 76 1.02 -11.36 -15.86
C PHE A 76 1.47 -12.45 -16.83
N ALA A 77 1.62 -12.16 -18.13
CA ALA A 77 2.17 -13.12 -19.09
C ALA A 77 3.55 -13.65 -18.66
N LYS A 78 4.42 -12.77 -18.12
CA LYS A 78 5.73 -13.18 -17.58
C LYS A 78 5.61 -14.03 -16.32
N HIS A 79 4.71 -13.68 -15.41
CA HIS A 79 4.53 -14.45 -14.17
C HIS A 79 3.95 -15.83 -14.44
N GLU A 80 3.00 -15.96 -15.38
CA GLU A 80 2.43 -17.24 -15.81
C GLU A 80 3.49 -18.15 -16.44
N GLU A 81 4.42 -17.59 -17.21
CA GLU A 81 5.54 -18.35 -17.77
C GLU A 81 6.50 -18.86 -16.69
N HIS A 82 6.83 -18.03 -15.68
CA HIS A 82 7.74 -18.38 -14.60
C HIS A 82 7.12 -19.24 -13.49
N LEU A 83 5.79 -19.21 -13.35
CA LEU A 83 5.06 -19.86 -12.25
C LEU A 83 4.06 -20.91 -12.76
N LYS A 84 4.39 -21.61 -13.85
CA LYS A 84 3.53 -22.66 -14.44
C LYS A 84 3.06 -23.71 -13.43
N GLU A 85 3.90 -24.04 -12.44
CA GLU A 85 3.59 -25.03 -11.39
C GLU A 85 2.89 -24.41 -10.16
N ARG A 86 2.71 -23.08 -10.13
CA ARG A 86 2.12 -22.31 -9.01
C ARG A 86 1.08 -21.31 -9.51
N MET A 87 0.23 -21.74 -10.44
CA MET A 87 -0.78 -20.90 -11.08
C MET A 87 -1.83 -20.36 -10.10
N GLU A 88 -2.08 -21.07 -8.99
CA GLU A 88 -2.92 -20.60 -7.90
C GLU A 88 -2.43 -19.27 -7.31
N LYS A 89 -1.11 -19.06 -7.25
CA LYS A 89 -0.53 -17.79 -6.78
C LYS A 89 -0.85 -16.65 -7.76
N VAL A 90 -0.73 -16.93 -9.06
CA VAL A 90 -1.07 -15.96 -10.11
C VAL A 90 -2.55 -15.60 -10.07
N GLU A 91 -3.44 -16.57 -9.91
CA GLU A 91 -4.88 -16.34 -9.81
C GLU A 91 -5.25 -15.52 -8.56
N ASN A 92 -4.58 -15.78 -7.43
CA ASN A 92 -4.74 -14.97 -6.22
C ASN A 92 -4.36 -13.50 -6.48
N TRP A 93 -3.26 -13.25 -7.19
CA TRP A 93 -2.86 -11.88 -7.57
C TRP A 93 -3.87 -11.22 -8.52
N ARG A 94 -4.43 -11.96 -9.48
CA ARG A 94 -5.47 -11.45 -10.38
C ARG A 94 -6.70 -11.02 -9.59
N SER A 95 -7.16 -11.89 -8.69
CA SER A 95 -8.30 -11.60 -7.80
C SER A 95 -8.03 -10.37 -6.92
N ALA A 96 -6.85 -10.28 -6.31
CA ALA A 96 -6.45 -9.15 -5.49
C ALA A 96 -6.45 -7.82 -6.27
N LEU A 97 -5.85 -7.79 -7.47
CA LEU A 97 -5.85 -6.56 -8.28
C LEU A 97 -7.23 -6.19 -8.81
N LYS A 98 -8.08 -7.18 -9.12
CA LYS A 98 -9.47 -6.93 -9.52
C LYS A 98 -10.26 -6.30 -8.37
N GLU A 99 -10.11 -6.81 -7.16
CA GLU A 99 -10.75 -6.27 -5.97
C GLU A 99 -10.22 -4.86 -5.66
N ALA A 100 -8.89 -4.68 -5.56
CA ALA A 100 -8.29 -3.40 -5.25
C ALA A 100 -8.58 -2.33 -6.33
N GLY A 101 -8.54 -2.71 -7.61
CA GLY A 101 -8.89 -1.83 -8.73
C GLY A 101 -10.39 -1.50 -8.84
N SER A 102 -11.25 -2.14 -8.04
CA SER A 102 -12.68 -1.84 -7.94
C SER A 102 -13.01 -0.92 -6.75
N ILE A 103 -12.04 -0.66 -5.86
CA ILE A 103 -12.21 0.28 -4.74
C ILE A 103 -12.08 1.71 -5.28
N CYS A 104 -12.98 2.60 -4.84
CA CYS A 104 -12.87 4.03 -5.16
C CYS A 104 -11.53 4.60 -4.64
N GLY A 105 -10.84 5.35 -5.50
CA GLY A 105 -9.51 5.88 -5.21
C GLY A 105 -9.20 7.14 -5.98
N TRP A 106 -7.93 7.54 -5.97
CA TRP A 106 -7.46 8.75 -6.63
C TRP A 106 -6.82 8.42 -7.97
N ASP A 107 -7.16 9.17 -9.00
CA ASP A 107 -6.60 9.02 -10.33
C ASP A 107 -5.75 10.25 -10.69
N SER A 108 -4.45 10.05 -10.82
CA SER A 108 -3.50 11.11 -11.22
C SER A 108 -3.69 11.61 -12.66
N LEU A 109 -4.40 10.87 -13.51
CA LEU A 109 -4.78 11.32 -14.85
C LEU A 109 -5.93 12.35 -14.78
N VAL A 110 -6.73 12.31 -13.71
CA VAL A 110 -7.78 13.28 -13.40
C VAL A 110 -7.22 14.46 -12.61
N ILE A 111 -6.51 14.21 -11.51
CA ILE A 111 -5.86 15.24 -10.68
C ILE A 111 -4.38 15.38 -11.12
N ARG A 112 -4.17 16.15 -12.18
CA ARG A 112 -2.85 16.23 -12.85
C ARG A 112 -1.75 16.89 -12.02
N ALA A 113 -2.10 17.83 -11.15
CA ALA A 113 -1.12 18.47 -10.27
C ALA A 113 -0.76 17.53 -9.12
N GLU A 114 0.48 17.03 -9.11
CA GLU A 114 0.94 16.05 -8.11
C GLU A 114 0.84 16.59 -6.67
N SER A 115 1.11 17.89 -6.46
CA SER A 115 0.93 18.52 -5.15
C SER A 115 -0.52 18.46 -4.67
N LYS A 116 -1.47 18.80 -5.54
CA LYS A 116 -2.90 18.76 -5.25
C LYS A 116 -3.37 17.33 -4.95
N LEU A 117 -2.91 16.36 -5.73
CA LEU A 117 -3.20 14.94 -5.50
C LEU A 117 -2.73 14.50 -4.10
N ILE A 118 -1.50 14.86 -3.73
CA ILE A 118 -0.93 14.55 -2.40
C ILE A 118 -1.74 15.23 -1.30
N GLU A 119 -2.07 16.51 -1.45
CA GLU A 119 -2.88 17.28 -0.49
C GLU A 119 -4.24 16.61 -0.23
N GLU A 120 -4.95 16.20 -1.29
CA GLU A 120 -6.24 15.50 -1.18
C GLU A 120 -6.12 14.14 -0.49
N ILE A 121 -5.09 13.35 -0.85
CA ILE A 121 -4.83 12.04 -0.23
C ILE A 121 -4.54 12.21 1.26
N VAL A 122 -3.62 13.10 1.62
CA VAL A 122 -3.24 13.36 3.03
C VAL A 122 -4.45 13.83 3.84
N GLY A 123 -5.25 14.74 3.28
CA GLY A 123 -6.48 15.21 3.91
C GLY A 123 -7.47 14.07 4.21
N ASP A 124 -7.68 13.14 3.26
CA ASP A 124 -8.58 12.01 3.45
C ASP A 124 -8.03 10.98 4.45
N ILE A 125 -6.70 10.72 4.43
CA ILE A 125 -6.04 9.88 5.44
C ILE A 125 -6.28 10.46 6.84
N SER A 126 -5.98 11.75 7.05
CA SER A 126 -6.17 12.41 8.35
C SER A 126 -7.62 12.30 8.83
N LYS A 127 -8.60 12.54 7.94
CA LYS A 127 -10.03 12.43 8.27
C LYS A 127 -10.41 11.01 8.69
N LYS A 128 -10.00 9.99 7.93
CA LYS A 128 -10.33 8.59 8.22
C LYS A 128 -9.69 8.09 9.50
N LEU A 129 -8.44 8.46 9.76
CA LEU A 129 -7.76 8.07 11.01
C LEU A 129 -8.44 8.70 12.24
N ASN A 130 -8.86 9.97 12.15
CA ASN A 130 -9.59 10.65 13.22
C ASN A 130 -10.97 10.04 13.50
N GLN A 131 -11.65 9.50 12.49
CA GLN A 131 -12.92 8.79 12.65
C GLN A 131 -12.75 7.38 13.22
N THR A 132 -11.60 6.76 13.00
CA THR A 132 -11.30 5.39 13.43
C THR A 132 -10.74 5.35 14.86
N SER A 133 -10.24 6.47 15.39
CA SER A 133 -9.88 6.58 16.80
C SER A 133 -11.14 6.62 17.68
N PRO A 134 -11.28 5.75 18.71
CA PRO A 134 -12.30 5.95 19.71
C PRO A 134 -12.07 7.34 20.31
N SER A 135 -13.11 8.18 20.33
CA SER A 135 -13.08 9.38 21.15
C SER A 135 -12.89 8.93 22.60
N HIS A 136 -11.69 9.08 23.14
CA HIS A 136 -11.47 9.02 24.58
C HIS A 136 -12.11 10.26 25.20
N SER A 137 -13.43 10.27 25.30
CA SER A 137 -14.17 11.16 26.19
C SER A 137 -14.61 10.37 27.41
N THR A 138 -13.64 9.98 28.23
CA THR A 138 -13.88 9.67 29.64
C THR A 138 -12.71 10.25 30.41
N GLY A 139 -12.96 11.38 31.07
CA GLY A 139 -12.00 12.06 31.90
C GLY A 139 -11.56 11.20 33.08
N LEU A 140 -10.30 11.38 33.48
CA LEU A 140 -9.83 11.31 34.86
C LEU A 140 -8.44 11.95 34.90
N LEU A 141 -8.32 12.98 35.74
CA LEU A 141 -7.04 13.53 36.15
C LEU A 141 -6.20 12.42 36.80
N GLY A 142 -5.01 12.17 36.27
CA GLY A 142 -4.05 11.24 36.85
C GLY A 142 -2.67 11.48 36.25
N ASN A 143 -1.85 12.18 37.03
CA ASN A 143 -0.44 12.54 36.81
C ASN A 143 0.37 11.53 35.97
N VAL A 144 1.09 12.02 34.96
CA VAL A 144 2.12 11.25 34.25
C VAL A 144 3.49 11.88 34.51
N GLU A 145 4.33 11.15 35.22
CA GLU A 145 5.77 11.40 35.30
C GLU A 145 6.42 11.30 33.92
N ARG A 146 7.20 12.32 33.55
CA ARG A 146 7.99 12.36 32.31
C ARG A 146 9.33 11.67 32.54
N SER A 147 9.59 10.61 31.80
CA SER A 147 10.93 10.08 31.59
C SER A 147 11.28 10.19 30.10
N TYR A 148 12.16 11.13 29.75
CA TYR A 148 12.76 11.24 28.43
C TYR A 148 14.00 10.34 28.36
N HIS A 149 14.10 9.50 27.33
CA HIS A 149 15.38 8.97 26.88
C HIS A 149 15.70 9.52 25.49
N ARG A 150 16.81 10.27 25.45
CA ARG A 150 17.42 10.91 24.30
C ARG A 150 18.52 9.96 23.81
N ASN A 151 18.54 9.59 22.54
CA ASN A 151 19.77 9.14 21.90
C ASN A 151 19.89 9.76 20.51
N MET A 152 20.97 10.53 20.35
CA MET A 152 21.47 11.07 19.09
C MET A 152 22.42 10.04 18.46
N GLY A 153 22.38 9.91 17.14
CA GLY A 153 23.39 9.20 16.35
C GLY A 153 23.34 9.65 14.89
N HIS A 154 24.38 10.36 14.46
CA HIS A 154 24.57 10.95 13.13
C HIS A 154 24.97 9.91 12.06
N GLY A 155 24.69 10.22 10.78
CA GLY A 155 25.40 9.62 9.64
C GLY A 155 24.61 9.69 8.34
N GLY A 156 24.86 10.72 7.52
CA GLY A 156 24.30 10.84 6.17
C GLY A 156 25.19 10.18 5.10
N HIS A 157 24.58 9.66 4.03
CA HIS A 157 25.01 9.88 2.64
C HIS A 157 23.98 9.34 1.62
N ARG A 158 23.66 10.23 0.65
CA ARG A 158 23.06 10.07 -0.70
C ARG A 158 22.03 8.95 -0.93
N GLN A 159 20.76 9.34 -1.01
CA GLN A 159 19.65 8.48 -1.44
C GLN A 159 19.35 8.70 -2.93
N ASP A 160 19.42 7.63 -3.70
CA ASP A 160 18.84 7.54 -5.05
C ASP A 160 17.31 7.37 -4.93
N HIS A 161 16.59 8.21 -5.68
CA HIS A 161 15.14 8.32 -5.67
C HIS A 161 14.49 7.22 -6.53
N SER A 162 14.13 6.08 -5.92
CA SER A 162 13.05 5.23 -6.44
C SER A 162 12.55 4.26 -5.36
N CYS A 163 11.24 4.30 -5.11
CA CYS A 163 10.47 3.49 -4.15
C CYS A 163 10.52 3.95 -2.69
N TRP A 164 9.75 5.01 -2.39
CA TRP A 164 9.23 5.22 -1.04
C TRP A 164 7.94 4.42 -0.88
N SER A 165 7.92 3.46 0.05
CA SER A 165 6.70 3.06 0.74
C SER A 165 6.86 3.57 2.17
N TYR A 166 6.06 4.56 2.54
CA TYR A 166 6.05 5.10 3.91
C TYR A 166 5.27 4.13 4.80
N ILE A 167 5.95 3.57 5.79
CA ILE A 167 5.33 3.11 7.05
C ILE A 167 5.31 4.31 7.99
#